data_AF-A0A4Y7KHS1-F1
#
_entry.id   AF-A0A4Y7KHS1-F1
#
_cell.length_a   1.000
_cell.length_b   1.000
_cell.length_c   1.000
_cell.angle_alpha   90.00
_cell.angle_beta   90.00
_cell.angle_gamma   90.00
#
_symmetry.space_group_name_H-M   'P 1'
#
loop_
_entity.id
_entity.type
_entity.pdbx_description
1 polymer ?
#
loop_
_entity_poly.entity_id
_entity_poly.type
_entity_poly.pdbx_seq_one_letter_code
_entity_poly.pdbx_strand_id
1 'polypeptide(L)'
;MENPEGEAITMETAIRCAKALSVISSIKDSQLHELMELIDKEEEAGNEHVDELELLRTAADLRLLLIEEREKMNIFKHRVKNVVTM
;
A
#
# COMPACT_ATOMS: atom_id res chain seq x y z
N MET A 1 -2.85 -32.55 11.48
CA MET A 1 -2.88 -31.08 11.39
C MET A 1 -2.03 -30.74 10.19
N GLU A 2 -2.64 -30.29 9.10
CA GLU A 2 -1.93 -29.88 7.90
C GLU A 2 -1.22 -28.54 8.16
N ASN A 3 -0.01 -28.42 7.62
CA ASN A 3 0.84 -27.25 7.78
C ASN A 3 0.25 -26.11 6.92
N PRO A 4 -0.05 -24.91 7.46
CA PRO A 4 -0.58 -23.79 6.68
C PRO A 4 0.48 -23.14 5.76
N GLU A 5 1.72 -23.62 5.80
CA GLU A 5 2.81 -23.16 4.95
C GLU A 5 2.79 -23.91 3.61
N GLY A 6 2.12 -23.35 2.59
CA GLY A 6 2.36 -23.82 1.23
C GLY A 6 1.29 -23.62 0.18
N GLU A 7 0.27 -22.77 0.36
CA GLU A 7 -0.49 -22.34 -0.82
C GLU A 7 0.37 -21.37 -1.64
N ALA A 8 0.89 -21.88 -2.77
CA ALA A 8 1.54 -21.03 -3.75
C ALA A 8 0.54 -19.96 -4.22
N ILE A 9 0.97 -18.69 -4.21
CA ILE A 9 0.15 -17.60 -4.75
C ILE A 9 -0.23 -17.97 -6.19
N THR A 10 -1.52 -18.01 -6.47
CA THR A 10 -2.00 -18.31 -7.82
C THR A 10 -1.61 -17.19 -8.78
N MET A 11 -1.44 -17.52 -10.06
CA MET A 11 -1.15 -16.51 -11.10
C MET A 11 -2.22 -15.42 -11.13
N GLU A 12 -3.48 -15.79 -10.91
CA GLU A 12 -4.60 -14.86 -10.87
C GLU A 12 -4.47 -13.86 -9.71
N THR A 13 -4.19 -14.35 -8.49
CA THR A 13 -3.94 -13.51 -7.33
C THR A 13 -2.75 -12.57 -7.58
N ALA A 14 -1.66 -13.08 -8.15
CA ALA A 14 -0.49 -12.26 -8.48
C ALA A 14 -0.82 -11.13 -9.49
N ILE A 15 -1.62 -11.43 -10.51
CA ILE A 15 -2.07 -10.43 -11.50
C ILE A 15 -2.96 -9.37 -10.85
N ARG A 16 -3.90 -9.78 -9.97
CA ARG A 16 -4.77 -8.84 -9.25
C ARG A 16 -3.96 -7.90 -8.34
N CYS A 17 -3.01 -8.43 -7.58
CA CYS A 17 -2.10 -7.63 -6.76
C CYS A 17 -1.27 -6.65 -7.60
N ALA A 18 -0.71 -7.10 -8.73
CA ALA A 18 0.07 -6.24 -9.63
C ALA A 18 -0.76 -5.09 -10.20
N LYS A 19 -2.03 -5.35 -10.53
CA LYS A 19 -2.96 -4.30 -10.99
C LYS A 19 -3.24 -3.29 -9.88
N ALA A 20 -3.56 -3.74 -8.67
CA ALA A 20 -3.80 -2.85 -7.53
C ALA A 20 -2.59 -1.96 -7.25
N LEU A 21 -1.38 -2.55 -7.16
CA LEU A 21 -0.14 -1.81 -6.98
C LEU A 21 0.14 -0.81 -8.10
N SER A 22 -0.16 -1.16 -9.37
CA SER A 22 0.00 -0.25 -10.50
C SER A 22 -0.89 0.98 -10.36
N VAL A 23 -2.18 0.78 -10.04
CA VAL A 23 -3.13 1.87 -9.79
C VAL A 23 -2.62 2.75 -8.65
N ILE A 24 -2.31 2.15 -7.51
CA ILE A 24 -1.79 2.88 -6.36
C ILE A 24 -0.52 3.66 -6.72
N SER A 25 0.44 3.07 -7.44
CA SER A 25 1.69 3.75 -7.80
C SER A 25 1.51 5.00 -8.68
N SER A 26 0.42 5.06 -9.45
CA SER A 26 0.13 6.18 -10.37
C SER A 26 -0.47 7.41 -9.69
N ILE A 27 -1.00 7.22 -8.48
CA ILE A 27 -1.68 8.26 -7.70
C ILE A 27 -0.63 9.16 -7.03
N LYS A 28 -0.90 10.45 -6.82
CA LYS A 28 0.00 11.32 -6.05
C LYS A 28 -0.21 11.11 -4.55
N ASP A 29 0.82 11.33 -3.73
CA ASP A 29 0.71 11.17 -2.27
C ASP A 29 -0.45 12.03 -1.69
N SER A 30 -0.67 13.23 -2.24
CA SER A 30 -1.77 14.12 -1.85
C SER A 30 -3.17 13.60 -2.17
N GLN A 31 -3.29 12.64 -3.10
CA GLN A 31 -4.56 12.06 -3.55
C GLN A 31 -4.83 10.70 -2.89
N LEU A 32 -3.89 10.20 -2.08
CA LEU A 32 -3.99 8.88 -1.48
C LEU A 32 -5.13 8.82 -0.44
N HIS A 33 -5.33 9.89 0.33
CA HIS A 33 -6.45 9.98 1.28
C HIS A 33 -7.80 10.01 0.56
N GLU A 34 -7.92 10.78 -0.54
CA GLU A 34 -9.14 10.83 -1.35
C GLU A 34 -9.49 9.44 -1.92
N LEU A 35 -8.47 8.66 -2.32
CA LEU A 35 -8.68 7.30 -2.77
C LEU A 35 -9.20 6.39 -1.66
N MET A 36 -8.66 6.47 -0.44
CA MET A 36 -9.16 5.68 0.67
C MET A 36 -10.62 6.00 0.97
N GLU A 37 -10.99 7.28 1.01
CA GLU A 37 -12.39 7.67 1.19
C GLU A 37 -13.31 7.15 0.07
N LEU A 38 -12.81 7.02 -1.17
CA LEU A 38 -13.57 6.43 -2.26
C LEU A 38 -13.76 4.91 -2.05
N ILE A 39 -12.71 4.21 -1.60
CA ILE A 39 -12.79 2.78 -1.28
C ILE A 39 -13.84 2.55 -0.18
N ASP A 40 -13.80 3.35 0.90
CA ASP A 40 -14.76 3.26 2.00
C ASP A 40 -16.21 3.44 1.51
N LYS A 41 -16.45 4.44 0.66
CA LYS A 41 -17.78 4.70 0.08
C LYS A 41 -18.28 3.55 -0.79
N GLU A 42 -17.40 2.94 -1.59
CA GLU A 42 -17.77 1.81 -2.43
C GLU A 42 -18.07 0.56 -1.59
N GLU A 43 -17.32 0.32 -0.52
CA GLU A 43 -17.62 -0.75 0.44
C GLU A 43 -18.98 -0.53 1.13
N GLU A 44 -19.24 0.68 1.63
CA GLU A 44 -20.52 1.05 2.27
C GLU A 44 -21.72 0.96 1.30
N ALA A 45 -21.50 1.27 0.02
CA ALA A 45 -22.51 1.14 -1.03
C ALA A 45 -22.83 -0.32 -1.38
N GLY A 46 -22.09 -1.29 -0.83
CA GLY A 46 -22.30 -2.72 -1.08
C GLY A 46 -21.82 -3.15 -2.47
N ASN A 47 -20.70 -2.58 -2.94
CA ASN A 47 -20.08 -2.96 -4.20
C ASN A 47 -19.77 -4.47 -4.22
N GLU A 48 -20.05 -5.14 -5.34
CA GLU A 48 -19.87 -6.58 -5.51
C GLU A 48 -18.39 -7.01 -5.60
N HIS A 49 -17.49 -6.06 -5.86
CA HIS A 49 -16.04 -6.28 -6.00
C HIS A 49 -15.29 -6.08 -4.68
N VAL A 50 -15.76 -6.72 -3.62
CA VAL A 50 -15.20 -6.56 -2.27
C VAL A 50 -13.71 -6.94 -2.22
N ASP A 51 -13.33 -8.04 -2.88
CA ASP A 51 -11.94 -8.51 -2.93
C ASP A 51 -11.00 -7.48 -3.59
N GLU A 52 -11.45 -6.85 -4.69
CA GLU A 52 -10.68 -5.82 -5.37
C GLU A 52 -10.53 -4.54 -4.54
N LEU A 53 -11.58 -4.16 -3.80
CA LEU A 53 -11.55 -3.01 -2.89
C LEU A 53 -10.59 -3.25 -1.72
N GLU A 54 -10.62 -4.45 -1.13
CA GLU A 54 -9.70 -4.84 -0.06
C GLU A 54 -8.24 -4.87 -0.53
N LEU A 55 -7.98 -5.38 -1.75
CA LEU A 55 -6.65 -5.34 -2.37
C LEU A 55 -6.16 -3.91 -2.61
N LEU A 56 -7.05 -3.01 -3.06
CA LEU A 56 -6.72 -1.60 -3.25
C LEU A 56 -6.42 -0.90 -1.93
N ARG A 57 -7.21 -1.15 -0.87
CA ARG A 57 -6.95 -0.60 0.47
C ARG A 57 -5.60 -1.08 1.00
N THR A 58 -5.35 -2.39 0.94
CA THR A 58 -4.07 -2.97 1.38
C THR A 58 -2.88 -2.35 0.64
N ALA A 59 -2.99 -2.16 -0.66
CA ALA A 59 -1.94 -1.53 -1.45
C ALA A 59 -1.74 -0.03 -1.08
N ALA A 60 -2.81 0.69 -0.77
CA ALA A 60 -2.75 2.08 -0.30
C ALA A 60 -2.08 2.20 1.07
N ASP A 61 -2.43 1.32 2.02
CA ASP A 61 -1.83 1.26 3.36
C ASP A 61 -0.33 0.97 3.30
N LEU A 62 0.08 0.00 2.49
CA LEU A 62 1.49 -0.31 2.27
C LEU A 62 2.24 0.89 1.70
N ARG A 63 1.61 1.68 0.84
CA ARG A 63 2.22 2.90 0.31
C ARG A 63 2.37 3.97 1.38
N LEU A 64 1.39 4.17 2.25
CA LEU A 64 1.49 5.09 3.38
C LEU A 64 2.68 4.73 4.28
N LEU A 65 2.79 3.45 4.66
CA LEU A 65 3.91 2.96 5.45
C LEU A 65 5.26 3.22 4.76
N LEU A 66 5.35 3.01 3.45
CA LEU A 66 6.57 3.32 2.69
C LEU A 66 6.92 4.82 2.69
N ILE A 67 5.92 5.71 2.65
CA ILE A 67 6.13 7.16 2.74
C ILE A 67 6.68 7.52 4.12
N GLU A 68 6.04 7.03 5.18
CA GLU A 68 6.48 7.27 6.57
C GLU A 68 7.92 6.81 6.81
N GLU A 69 8.28 5.61 6.35
CA GLU A 69 9.63 5.08 6.48
C GLU A 69 10.66 5.90 5.68
N ARG A 70 10.29 6.41 4.50
CA ARG A 70 11.15 7.32 3.72
C ARG A 70 11.39 8.63 4.45
N GLU A 71 10.37 9.21 5.08
CA GLU A 71 10.49 10.43 5.86
C GLU A 71 11.41 10.23 7.08
N LYS A 72 11.21 9.15 7.84
CA LYS A 72 12.09 8.78 8.96
C LYS A 72 13.54 8.61 8.51
N MET A 73 13.77 7.93 7.38
CA MET A 73 15.12 7.74 6.83
C MET A 73 15.76 9.06 6.38
N ASN A 74 14.99 10.00 5.82
CA ASN A 74 15.50 11.31 5.44
C ASN A 74 15.91 12.16 6.65
N ILE A 75 15.10 12.13 7.72
CA ILE A 75 15.45 12.78 9.00
C ILE A 75 16.75 12.19 9.55
N PHE A 76 16.89 10.86 9.54
CA PHE A 76 18.10 10.19 9.99
C PHE A 76 19.35 10.60 9.17
N LYS A 77 19.26 10.58 7.84
CA LYS A 77 20.37 11.02 6.95
C LYS A 77 20.82 12.44 7.26
N HIS A 78 19.88 13.37 7.50
CA HIS A 78 20.21 14.75 7.83
C HIS A 78 20.93 14.84 9.19
N ARG A 79 20.49 14.08 10.20
CA ARG A 79 21.15 14.03 11.51
C ARG A 79 22.58 13.52 11.41
N VAL A 80 22.81 12.43 10.68
CA VAL A 80 24.15 11.85 10.49
C VAL A 80 25.06 12.82 9.74
N LYS A 81 24.57 13.47 8.67
CA LYS A 81 25.35 14.47 7.93
C LYS A 81 25.84 15.59 8.84
N ASN A 82 24.98 16.10 9.72
CA ASN A 82 25.35 17.17 10.65
C ASN A 82 26.44 16.74 11.64
N VAL A 83 26.43 15.49 12.13
CA VAL A 83 27.45 14.96 13.05
C VAL A 83 28.81 14.82 12.38
N VAL A 84 28.86 14.42 11.10
CA VAL A 84 30.12 14.19 10.37
C VAL A 84 30.80 15.50 9.94
N THR A 85 30.04 16.59 9.83
CA THR A 85 30.56 17.93 9.46
C THR A 85 31.00 18.81 10.63
N MET A 86 30.84 18.35 11.88
CA MET A 86 31.38 19.02 13.07
C MET A 86 32.73 18.43 13.46
#